data_AF-A0A6L5F847-F1
#
_entry.id   AF-A0A6L5F847-F1
#
_cell.length_a   1.000
_cell.length_b   1.000
_cell.length_c   1.000
_cell.angle_alpha   90.00
_cell.angle_beta   90.00
_cell.angle_gamma   90.00
#
_symmetry.space_group_name_H-M   'P 1'
#
loop_
_entity.id
_entity.type
_entity.pdbx_description
1 polymer ?
#
loop_
_entity_poly.entity_id
_entity_poly.type
_entity_poly.pdbx_seq_one_letter_code
_entity_poly.pdbx_strand_id
1 'polypeptide(L)'
;MKKPRLLAFVALTLLTVLLAPGLLATPVTETEEEVDRAKAQKQQAEGLLNDAVDDRSEIEADLAETITRVNQLSDELTTVSVRARELQRDVDETTAEKKSREGEARRQTTDAYIQAISSPSAVFLTTGVEESLVAEETISGMISESQSEINRVATLNRQLGELQAEMELEKTQIAELQEEVEAEVGHLEEVYAAADSDVADAIAAANAADADYRAALTDAERAQAEEAARRREEERNRNDNEAPPTTTPEEEPPSTEPPTTEPPGTEPPGTEPPGTEPPGTEPPGTEPPTTEPPTTEPPTTEPPPTTEPPGEEPPPGSGPGVEQWRSTVSAYFPAERVEGALRVMDCESNGDSSAYNPYSGASGLYQFIPSTWASASSQAGFGGASVFNGEANIGTTAWLTNYYASQGQDPWTPWSCKP
;
A
#
# COMPACT_ATOMS: atom_id res chain seq x y z
N MET A 1 -17.00 20.41 1.01
CA MET A 1 -16.17 21.35 0.22
C MET A 1 -14.86 21.59 0.96
N LYS A 2 -13.92 20.63 0.93
CA LYS A 2 -12.51 20.89 1.30
C LYS A 2 -11.93 21.82 0.19
N LYS A 3 -11.03 22.76 0.54
CA LYS A 3 -10.37 23.63 -0.47
C LYS A 3 -9.47 22.79 -1.37
N PRO A 4 -9.23 23.17 -2.65
CA PRO A 4 -8.12 22.59 -3.39
C PRO A 4 -6.82 22.93 -2.65
N ARG A 5 -6.12 21.91 -2.13
CA ARG A 5 -4.72 22.04 -1.69
C ARG A 5 -3.94 22.38 -2.98
N LEU A 6 -3.45 23.61 -3.08
CA LEU A 6 -2.53 23.98 -4.16
C LEU A 6 -1.24 23.18 -3.90
N LEU A 7 -0.80 22.36 -4.86
CA LEU A 7 0.58 21.86 -4.83
C LEU A 7 1.50 23.08 -4.83
N ALA A 8 2.13 23.35 -3.69
CA ALA A 8 3.12 24.39 -3.56
C ALA A 8 4.43 23.86 -4.16
N PHE A 9 4.51 23.85 -5.49
CA PHE A 9 5.78 23.71 -6.22
C PHE A 9 6.68 24.91 -5.86
N VAL A 10 7.32 24.84 -4.69
CA VAL A 10 8.36 25.76 -4.26
C VAL A 10 9.61 25.38 -5.04
N ALA A 11 9.65 25.83 -6.29
CA ALA A 11 10.84 25.76 -7.14
C ALA A 11 11.93 26.64 -6.50
N LEU A 12 12.65 26.07 -5.53
CA LEU A 12 13.76 26.72 -4.86
C LEU A 12 14.89 26.86 -5.89
N THR A 13 14.97 28.03 -6.53
CA THR A 13 16.08 28.36 -7.41
C THR A 13 17.34 28.52 -6.57
N LEU A 14 18.03 27.39 -6.40
CA LEU A 14 19.36 27.27 -5.82
C LEU A 14 20.33 28.11 -6.65
N LEU A 15 20.47 29.38 -6.26
CA LEU A 15 21.44 30.30 -6.81
C LEU A 15 22.82 29.88 -6.30
N THR A 16 23.38 28.83 -6.91
CA THR A 16 24.78 28.44 -6.73
C THR A 16 25.66 29.56 -7.27
N VAL A 17 26.02 30.50 -6.39
CA VAL A 17 27.02 31.53 -6.69
C VAL A 17 28.37 30.81 -6.79
N LEU A 18 28.70 30.45 -8.03
CA LEU A 18 29.93 29.76 -8.39
C LEU A 18 31.10 30.76 -8.33
N LEU A 19 31.45 31.18 -7.12
CA LEU A 19 32.58 32.07 -6.86
C LEU A 19 33.88 31.28 -7.11
N ALA A 20 34.61 31.66 -8.15
CA ALA A 20 35.90 31.05 -8.45
C ALA A 20 36.89 31.28 -7.29
N PRO A 21 37.80 30.33 -7.00
CA PRO A 21 38.82 30.49 -5.97
C PRO A 21 39.89 31.51 -6.41
N GLY A 22 39.57 32.79 -6.25
CA GLY A 22 40.47 33.92 -6.48
C GLY A 22 41.20 34.27 -5.18
N LEU A 23 42.54 34.37 -5.23
CA LEU A 23 43.36 34.89 -4.13
C LEU A 23 43.04 36.37 -3.87
N LEU A 24 42.04 36.64 -3.05
CA LEU A 24 41.84 37.91 -2.36
C LEU A 24 41.44 37.58 -0.92
N ALA A 25 42.19 38.12 0.05
CA ALA A 25 41.84 37.93 1.46
C ALA A 25 40.56 38.73 1.74
N THR A 26 39.44 38.02 1.94
CA THR A 26 38.17 38.64 2.33
C THR A 26 38.30 39.31 3.70
N PRO A 27 37.69 40.49 3.90
CA PRO A 27 37.60 41.10 5.22
C PRO A 27 36.72 40.25 6.14
N VAL A 28 37.09 40.14 7.42
CA VAL A 28 36.38 39.31 8.41
C VAL A 28 34.89 39.63 8.49
N THR A 29 34.52 40.90 8.30
CA THR A 29 33.11 41.36 8.28
C THR A 29 32.28 40.78 7.15
N GLU A 30 32.89 40.43 6.01
CA GLU A 30 32.19 39.80 4.87
C GLU A 30 31.91 38.32 5.19
N THR A 31 32.87 37.61 5.79
CA THR A 31 32.67 36.23 6.25
C THR A 31 31.68 36.12 7.42
N GLU A 32 31.58 37.13 8.28
CA GLU A 32 30.57 37.17 9.36
C GLU A 32 29.15 37.31 8.79
N GLU A 33 28.94 38.14 7.76
CA GLU A 33 27.63 38.25 7.08
C GLU A 33 27.25 36.94 6.36
N GLU A 34 28.23 36.23 5.80
CA GLU A 34 28.01 34.92 5.16
C GLU A 34 27.61 33.84 6.18
N VAL A 35 28.20 33.83 7.38
CA VAL A 35 27.80 32.93 8.49
C VAL A 35 26.35 33.20 8.91
N ASP A 36 25.97 34.46 9.11
CA ASP A 36 24.59 34.81 9.49
C ASP A 36 23.58 34.46 8.38
N ARG A 37 23.95 34.64 7.11
CA ARG A 37 23.12 34.26 5.96
C ARG A 37 22.93 32.74 5.87
N ALA A 38 24.02 31.97 5.97
CA ALA A 38 23.96 30.51 5.92
C ALA A 38 23.18 29.93 7.12
N LYS A 39 23.31 30.55 8.31
CA LYS A 39 22.52 30.21 9.49
C LYS A 39 21.02 30.42 9.27
N ALA A 40 20.62 31.55 8.68
CA ALA A 40 19.23 31.83 8.36
C ALA A 40 18.68 30.83 7.30
N GLN A 41 19.48 30.49 6.29
CA GLN A 41 19.12 29.47 5.29
C GLN A 41 18.94 28.08 5.92
N LYS A 42 19.83 27.69 6.84
CA LYS A 42 19.70 26.45 7.61
C LYS A 42 18.39 26.43 8.40
N GLN A 43 18.10 27.48 9.18
CA GLN A 43 16.85 27.57 9.95
C GLN A 43 15.60 27.53 9.07
N GLN A 44 15.65 28.12 7.87
CA GLN A 44 14.58 28.05 6.89
C GLN A 44 14.39 26.61 6.37
N ALA A 45 15.48 25.91 6.04
CA ALA A 45 15.43 24.53 5.55
C ALA A 45 14.96 23.53 6.63
N GLU A 46 15.37 23.72 7.89
CA GLU A 46 14.85 22.98 9.05
C GLU A 46 13.34 23.23 9.25
N GLY A 47 12.87 24.46 9.02
CA GLY A 47 11.43 24.78 9.01
C GLY A 47 10.67 24.02 7.93
N LEU A 48 11.14 24.08 6.68
CA LEU A 48 10.52 23.37 5.54
C LEU A 48 10.52 21.85 5.73
N LEU A 49 11.54 21.29 6.39
CA LEU A 49 11.56 19.87 6.74
C LEU A 49 10.49 19.50 7.76
N ASN A 50 10.27 20.32 8.79
CA ASN A 50 9.18 20.09 9.74
C ASN A 50 7.82 20.19 9.02
N ASP A 51 7.62 21.24 8.21
CA ASP A 51 6.38 21.42 7.43
C ASP A 51 6.09 20.19 6.53
N ALA A 52 7.10 19.66 5.83
CA ALA A 52 6.95 18.47 4.97
C ALA A 52 6.66 17.17 5.76
N VAL A 53 7.22 17.03 6.96
CA VAL A 53 6.94 15.88 7.86
C VAL A 53 5.54 15.98 8.48
N ASP A 54 5.08 17.20 8.80
CA ASP A 54 3.72 17.45 9.28
C ASP A 54 2.69 17.21 8.16
N ASP A 55 2.92 17.69 6.93
CA ASP A 55 2.06 17.44 5.76
C ASP A 55 1.96 15.94 5.44
N ARG A 56 3.08 15.20 5.51
CA ARG A 56 3.09 13.72 5.43
C ARG A 56 2.23 13.09 6.52
N SER A 57 2.31 13.60 7.75
CA SER A 57 1.54 13.08 8.88
C SER A 57 0.03 13.33 8.73
N GLU A 58 -0.38 14.44 8.09
CA GLU A 58 -1.78 14.66 7.70
C GLU A 58 -2.23 13.64 6.63
N ILE A 59 -1.39 13.32 5.65
CA ILE A 59 -1.67 12.32 4.61
C ILE A 59 -1.80 10.92 5.22
N GLU A 60 -0.96 10.57 6.20
CA GLU A 60 -1.05 9.32 6.96
C GLU A 60 -2.32 9.21 7.82
N ALA A 61 -2.93 10.33 8.20
CA ALA A 61 -4.26 10.34 8.81
C ALA A 61 -5.39 10.17 7.77
N ASP A 62 -5.31 10.86 6.62
CA ASP A 62 -6.26 10.71 5.50
C ASP A 62 -6.27 9.24 4.96
N LEU A 63 -5.14 8.51 5.01
CA LEU A 63 -5.05 7.07 4.66
C LEU A 63 -6.04 6.18 5.43
N ALA A 64 -6.27 6.43 6.73
CA ALA A 64 -7.19 5.62 7.52
C ALA A 64 -8.66 5.81 7.07
N GLU A 65 -9.01 7.01 6.57
CA GLU A 65 -10.30 7.29 5.94
C GLU A 65 -10.41 6.54 4.60
N THR A 66 -9.38 6.61 3.74
CA THR A 66 -9.34 5.90 2.45
C THR A 66 -9.36 4.36 2.60
N ILE A 67 -8.61 3.76 3.53
CA ILE A 67 -8.70 2.31 3.81
C ILE A 67 -10.13 1.92 4.21
N THR A 68 -10.80 2.75 5.02
CA THR A 68 -12.19 2.53 5.40
C THR A 68 -13.12 2.60 4.18
N ARG A 69 -12.89 3.55 3.27
CA ARG A 69 -13.65 3.68 2.01
C ARG A 69 -13.45 2.47 1.08
N VAL A 70 -12.21 2.01 0.89
CA VAL A 70 -11.88 0.84 0.04
C VAL A 70 -12.48 -0.45 0.61
N ASN A 71 -12.47 -0.62 1.94
CA ASN A 71 -13.14 -1.75 2.58
C ASN A 71 -14.67 -1.72 2.34
N GLN A 72 -15.30 -0.55 2.50
CA GLN A 72 -16.73 -0.39 2.21
C GLN A 72 -17.06 -0.71 0.74
N LEU A 73 -16.27 -0.20 -0.21
CA LEU A 73 -16.44 -0.50 -1.63
C LEU A 73 -16.26 -2.00 -1.94
N SER A 74 -15.35 -2.68 -1.23
CA SER A 74 -15.13 -4.13 -1.34
C SER A 74 -16.32 -4.95 -0.81
N ASP A 75 -16.97 -4.51 0.27
CA ASP A 75 -18.19 -5.10 0.80
C ASP A 75 -19.39 -4.89 -0.15
N GLU A 76 -19.52 -3.68 -0.72
CA GLU A 76 -20.54 -3.35 -1.73
C GLU A 76 -20.34 -4.20 -3.00
N LEU A 77 -19.11 -4.28 -3.51
CA LEU A 77 -18.74 -5.11 -4.67
C LEU A 77 -18.99 -6.59 -4.41
N THR A 78 -18.70 -7.10 -3.21
CA THR A 78 -19.01 -8.47 -2.80
C THR A 78 -20.52 -8.72 -2.81
N THR A 79 -21.30 -7.79 -2.28
CA THR A 79 -22.76 -7.85 -2.22
C THR A 79 -23.40 -7.84 -3.62
N VAL A 80 -22.95 -6.94 -4.50
CA VAL A 80 -23.34 -6.91 -5.92
C VAL A 80 -22.94 -8.22 -6.62
N SER A 81 -21.72 -8.70 -6.40
CA SER A 81 -21.23 -9.94 -7.01
C SER A 81 -21.96 -11.20 -6.55
N VAL A 82 -22.56 -11.20 -5.36
CA VAL A 82 -23.49 -12.26 -4.92
C VAL A 82 -24.81 -12.16 -5.69
N ARG A 83 -25.44 -10.98 -5.71
CA ARG A 83 -26.70 -10.74 -6.46
C ARG A 83 -26.59 -11.12 -7.94
N ALA A 84 -25.50 -10.73 -8.61
CA ALA A 84 -25.25 -11.10 -10.00
C ALA A 84 -25.13 -12.63 -10.23
N ARG A 85 -24.58 -13.38 -9.26
CA ARG A 85 -24.52 -14.86 -9.31
C ARG A 85 -25.88 -15.51 -9.06
N GLU A 86 -26.73 -14.90 -8.24
CA GLU A 86 -28.10 -15.34 -8.01
C GLU A 86 -28.96 -15.08 -9.26
N LEU A 87 -28.92 -13.88 -9.84
CA LEU A 87 -29.58 -13.56 -11.11
C LEU A 87 -29.13 -14.47 -12.26
N GLN A 88 -27.85 -14.81 -12.37
CA GLN A 88 -27.38 -15.77 -13.39
C GLN A 88 -27.98 -17.17 -13.18
N ARG A 89 -28.11 -17.64 -11.93
CA ARG A 89 -28.82 -18.90 -11.64
C ARG A 89 -30.28 -18.81 -12.08
N ASP A 90 -30.96 -17.72 -11.76
CA ASP A 90 -32.38 -17.54 -12.08
C ASP A 90 -32.62 -17.45 -13.60
N VAL A 91 -31.71 -16.81 -14.33
CA VAL A 91 -31.66 -16.81 -15.82
C VAL A 91 -31.50 -18.23 -16.35
N ASP A 92 -30.58 -19.02 -15.80
CA ASP A 92 -30.31 -20.40 -16.23
C ASP A 92 -31.50 -21.34 -15.93
N GLU A 93 -32.10 -21.22 -14.74
CA GLU A 93 -33.28 -21.99 -14.32
C GLU A 93 -34.51 -21.64 -15.15
N THR A 94 -34.79 -20.34 -15.35
CA THR A 94 -35.89 -19.87 -16.21
C THR A 94 -35.70 -20.32 -17.66
N THR A 95 -34.46 -20.31 -18.16
CA THR A 95 -34.12 -20.81 -19.50
C THR A 95 -34.33 -22.32 -19.60
N ALA A 96 -33.96 -23.09 -18.57
CA ALA A 96 -34.17 -24.53 -18.50
C ALA A 96 -35.66 -24.90 -18.42
N GLU A 97 -36.47 -24.20 -17.60
CA GLU A 97 -37.93 -24.42 -17.57
C GLU A 97 -38.54 -24.09 -18.93
N LYS A 98 -38.23 -22.92 -19.51
CA LYS A 98 -38.74 -22.53 -20.84
C LYS A 98 -38.46 -23.62 -21.88
N LYS A 99 -37.22 -24.12 -21.95
CA LYS A 99 -36.83 -25.19 -22.88
C LYS A 99 -37.57 -26.51 -22.61
N SER A 100 -37.83 -26.82 -21.34
CA SER A 100 -38.65 -27.98 -20.94
C SER A 100 -40.09 -27.84 -21.43
N ARG A 101 -40.72 -26.68 -21.21
CA ARG A 101 -42.10 -26.36 -21.66
C ARG A 101 -42.24 -26.36 -23.18
N GLU A 102 -41.29 -25.77 -23.90
CA GLU A 102 -41.25 -25.83 -25.38
C GLU A 102 -41.14 -27.28 -25.88
N GLY A 103 -40.38 -28.13 -25.16
CA GLY A 103 -40.28 -29.56 -25.44
C GLY A 103 -41.56 -30.36 -25.14
N GLU A 104 -42.29 -30.00 -24.07
CA GLU A 104 -43.59 -30.57 -23.72
C GLU A 104 -44.66 -30.18 -24.74
N ALA A 105 -44.80 -28.89 -25.03
CA ALA A 105 -45.74 -28.36 -26.02
C ALA A 105 -45.50 -28.97 -27.42
N ARG A 106 -44.23 -29.19 -27.81
CA ARG A 106 -43.87 -29.87 -29.06
C ARG A 106 -44.25 -31.35 -29.06
N ARG A 107 -44.10 -32.06 -27.94
CA ARG A 107 -44.58 -33.44 -27.78
C ARG A 107 -46.11 -33.50 -27.87
N GLN A 108 -46.82 -32.70 -27.09
CA GLN A 108 -48.29 -32.61 -27.15
C GLN A 108 -48.81 -32.29 -28.55
N THR A 109 -48.19 -31.34 -29.26
CA THR A 109 -48.56 -31.01 -30.65
C THR A 109 -48.32 -32.18 -31.60
N THR A 110 -47.25 -32.96 -31.38
CA THR A 110 -46.95 -34.16 -32.17
C THR A 110 -47.96 -35.27 -31.87
N ASP A 111 -48.26 -35.54 -30.60
CA ASP A 111 -49.22 -36.56 -30.19
C ASP A 111 -50.64 -36.23 -30.67
N ALA A 112 -51.07 -34.97 -30.54
CA ALA A 112 -52.33 -34.46 -31.09
C ALA A 112 -52.43 -34.68 -32.61
N TYR A 113 -51.36 -34.40 -33.36
CA TYR A 113 -51.32 -34.61 -34.80
C TYR A 113 -51.35 -36.09 -35.19
N ILE A 114 -50.62 -36.95 -34.46
CA ILE A 114 -50.63 -38.40 -34.66
C ILE A 114 -51.99 -39.00 -34.30
N GLN A 115 -52.62 -38.55 -33.21
CA GLN A 115 -53.96 -38.98 -32.80
C GLN A 115 -55.04 -38.51 -33.78
N ALA A 116 -54.92 -37.29 -34.32
CA ALA A 116 -55.81 -36.81 -35.37
C ALA A 116 -55.73 -37.69 -36.63
N ILE A 117 -54.52 -38.06 -37.09
CA ILE A 117 -54.35 -38.88 -38.30
C ILE A 117 -54.69 -40.36 -38.08
N SER A 118 -54.49 -40.89 -36.87
CA SER A 118 -54.80 -42.28 -36.53
C SER A 118 -56.25 -42.52 -36.08
N SER A 119 -57.01 -41.47 -35.78
CA SER A 119 -58.44 -41.56 -35.53
C SER A 119 -59.21 -41.94 -36.80
N PRO A 120 -60.01 -43.03 -36.80
CA PRO A 120 -60.78 -43.46 -37.97
C PRO A 120 -61.73 -42.39 -38.54
N SER A 121 -62.15 -41.42 -37.70
CA SER A 121 -63.09 -40.36 -38.05
C SER A 121 -62.48 -39.24 -38.89
N ALA A 122 -61.15 -39.06 -38.88
CA ALA A 122 -60.50 -37.89 -39.48
C ALA A 122 -60.43 -37.89 -41.02
N VAL A 123 -60.86 -38.97 -41.67
CA VAL A 123 -60.86 -39.12 -43.14
C VAL A 123 -62.27 -39.27 -43.73
N PHE A 124 -63.33 -39.31 -42.90
CA PHE A 124 -64.66 -39.73 -43.35
C PHE A 124 -65.78 -38.69 -43.19
N LEU A 125 -66.39 -38.36 -44.33
CA LEU A 125 -67.74 -37.77 -44.43
C LEU A 125 -68.83 -38.83 -44.08
N THR A 126 -68.85 -39.38 -42.86
CA THR A 126 -69.85 -40.37 -42.35
C THR A 126 -69.75 -40.55 -40.81
N THR A 127 -70.80 -40.72 -39.98
CA THR A 127 -72.27 -40.44 -40.12
C THR A 127 -72.98 -40.51 -38.74
N GLY A 128 -73.02 -39.42 -37.96
CA GLY A 128 -73.72 -39.41 -36.66
C GLY A 128 -73.47 -38.14 -35.83
N VAL A 129 -74.49 -37.66 -35.09
CA VAL A 129 -74.39 -36.41 -34.31
C VAL A 129 -73.48 -36.56 -33.09
N GLU A 130 -73.46 -37.73 -32.46
CA GLU A 130 -72.65 -37.99 -31.25
C GLU A 130 -71.14 -38.02 -31.56
N GLU A 131 -70.71 -38.67 -32.64
CA GLU A 131 -69.29 -38.69 -33.04
C GLU A 131 -68.78 -37.30 -33.45
N SER A 132 -69.65 -36.48 -34.07
CA SER A 132 -69.35 -35.07 -34.38
C SER A 132 -69.11 -34.25 -33.11
N LEU A 133 -69.90 -34.49 -32.06
CA LEU A 133 -69.82 -33.75 -30.80
C LEU A 133 -68.52 -34.08 -30.05
N VAL A 134 -68.16 -35.36 -29.97
CA VAL A 134 -66.93 -35.83 -29.33
C VAL A 134 -65.69 -35.32 -30.08
N ALA A 135 -65.72 -35.27 -31.41
CA ALA A 135 -64.63 -34.71 -32.21
C ALA A 135 -64.43 -33.20 -31.92
N GLU A 136 -65.51 -32.43 -31.84
CA GLU A 136 -65.44 -30.98 -31.55
C GLU A 136 -64.95 -30.71 -30.11
N GLU A 137 -65.43 -31.47 -29.12
CA GLU A 137 -64.96 -31.37 -27.73
C GLU A 137 -63.47 -31.72 -27.60
N THR A 138 -63.01 -32.78 -28.29
CA THR A 138 -61.59 -33.19 -28.25
C THR A 138 -60.69 -32.12 -28.90
N ILE A 139 -61.09 -31.55 -30.04
CA ILE A 139 -60.33 -30.49 -30.72
C ILE A 139 -60.30 -29.21 -29.87
N SER A 140 -61.43 -28.82 -29.26
CA SER A 140 -61.52 -27.66 -28.37
C SER A 140 -60.63 -27.83 -27.13
N GLY A 141 -60.58 -29.04 -26.56
CA GLY A 141 -59.66 -29.41 -25.48
C GLY A 141 -58.20 -29.19 -25.88
N MET A 142 -57.76 -29.79 -27.00
CA MET A 142 -56.38 -29.64 -27.50
C MET A 142 -55.99 -28.18 -27.76
N ILE A 143 -56.90 -27.38 -28.34
CA ILE A 143 -56.68 -25.95 -28.57
C ILE A 143 -56.51 -25.21 -27.24
N SER A 144 -57.34 -25.50 -26.23
CA SER A 144 -57.27 -24.83 -24.93
C SER A 144 -55.96 -25.15 -24.18
N GLU A 145 -55.48 -26.39 -24.27
CA GLU A 145 -54.22 -26.83 -23.66
C GLU A 145 -53.01 -26.23 -24.38
N SER A 146 -53.00 -26.27 -25.73
CA SER A 146 -51.96 -25.61 -26.54
C SER A 146 -51.88 -24.11 -26.28
N GLN A 147 -53.02 -23.43 -26.15
CA GLN A 147 -53.09 -22.00 -25.80
C GLN A 147 -52.54 -21.73 -24.39
N SER A 148 -52.74 -22.66 -23.44
CA SER A 148 -52.20 -22.58 -22.08
C SER A 148 -50.66 -22.62 -22.08
N GLU A 149 -50.06 -23.58 -22.79
CA GLU A 149 -48.59 -23.68 -22.89
C GLU A 149 -47.98 -22.49 -23.64
N ILE A 150 -48.63 -21.98 -24.69
CA ILE A 150 -48.18 -20.75 -25.38
C ILE A 150 -48.15 -19.56 -24.40
N ASN A 151 -49.19 -19.40 -23.57
CA ASN A 151 -49.25 -18.32 -22.57
C ASN A 151 -48.18 -18.48 -21.46
N ARG A 152 -47.84 -19.72 -21.08
CA ARG A 152 -46.76 -20.04 -20.14
C ARG A 152 -45.39 -19.67 -20.72
N VAL A 153 -45.08 -20.13 -21.94
CA VAL A 153 -43.82 -19.80 -22.64
C VAL A 153 -43.70 -18.30 -22.90
N ALA A 154 -44.80 -17.60 -23.24
CA ALA A 154 -44.81 -16.14 -23.40
C ALA A 154 -44.53 -15.40 -22.07
N THR A 155 -44.87 -16.00 -20.93
CA THR A 155 -44.58 -15.44 -19.60
C THR A 155 -43.11 -15.65 -19.22
N LEU A 156 -42.58 -16.86 -19.40
CA LEU A 156 -41.16 -17.17 -19.17
C LEU A 156 -40.23 -16.32 -20.05
N ASN A 157 -40.59 -16.06 -21.32
CA ASN A 157 -39.83 -15.15 -22.19
C ASN A 157 -39.75 -13.71 -21.64
N ARG A 158 -40.79 -13.23 -20.97
CA ARG A 158 -40.82 -11.88 -20.38
C ARG A 158 -39.95 -11.82 -19.12
N GLN A 159 -40.12 -12.80 -18.23
CA GLN A 159 -39.31 -12.92 -17.00
C GLN A 159 -37.82 -13.07 -17.33
N LEU A 160 -37.48 -13.85 -18.36
CA LEU A 160 -36.10 -13.98 -18.83
C LEU A 160 -35.53 -12.65 -19.33
N GLY A 161 -36.33 -11.83 -20.03
CA GLY A 161 -35.92 -10.49 -20.45
C GLY A 161 -35.78 -9.49 -19.31
N GLU A 162 -36.63 -9.59 -18.28
CA GLU A 162 -36.55 -8.81 -17.04
C GLU A 162 -35.27 -9.15 -16.25
N LEU A 163 -35.02 -10.44 -15.99
CA LEU A 163 -33.81 -10.94 -15.32
C LEU A 163 -32.53 -10.60 -16.11
N GLN A 164 -32.55 -10.70 -17.44
CA GLN A 164 -31.41 -10.32 -18.27
C GLN A 164 -31.11 -8.81 -18.19
N ALA A 165 -32.12 -7.95 -18.13
CA ALA A 165 -31.93 -6.51 -17.96
C ALA A 165 -31.36 -6.17 -16.57
N GLU A 166 -31.84 -6.83 -15.51
CA GLU A 166 -31.34 -6.66 -14.15
C GLU A 166 -29.89 -7.14 -14.00
N MET A 167 -29.55 -8.29 -14.62
CA MET A 167 -28.18 -8.79 -14.68
C MET A 167 -27.22 -7.82 -15.39
N GLU A 168 -27.61 -7.20 -16.51
CA GLU A 168 -26.76 -6.21 -17.18
C GLU A 168 -26.57 -4.93 -16.34
N LEU A 169 -27.58 -4.52 -15.57
CA LEU A 169 -27.46 -3.40 -14.62
C LEU A 169 -26.48 -3.73 -13.48
N GLU A 170 -26.57 -4.91 -12.87
CA GLU A 170 -25.63 -5.35 -11.83
C GLU A 170 -24.20 -5.49 -12.37
N LYS A 171 -24.03 -5.97 -13.62
CA LYS A 171 -22.71 -5.96 -14.29
C LYS A 171 -22.13 -4.56 -14.48
N THR A 172 -22.97 -3.58 -14.83
CA THR A 172 -22.54 -2.17 -14.89
C THR A 172 -22.12 -1.69 -13.51
N GLN A 173 -22.90 -1.98 -12.46
CA GLN A 173 -22.56 -1.60 -11.08
C GLN A 173 -21.28 -2.27 -10.57
N ILE A 174 -20.98 -3.51 -10.97
CA ILE A 174 -19.67 -4.15 -10.71
C ILE A 174 -18.53 -3.34 -11.33
N ALA A 175 -18.66 -2.96 -12.60
CA ALA A 175 -17.62 -2.22 -13.31
C ALA A 175 -17.40 -0.81 -12.71
N GLU A 176 -18.47 -0.10 -12.36
CA GLU A 176 -18.42 1.21 -11.69
C GLU A 176 -17.72 1.11 -10.31
N LEU A 177 -18.06 0.11 -9.50
CA LEU A 177 -17.39 -0.11 -8.20
C LEU A 177 -15.93 -0.53 -8.35
N GLN A 178 -15.58 -1.29 -9.40
CA GLN A 178 -14.18 -1.64 -9.70
C GLN A 178 -13.37 -0.40 -10.12
N GLU A 179 -13.95 0.48 -10.95
CA GLU A 179 -13.32 1.74 -11.35
C GLU A 179 -13.17 2.70 -10.14
N GLU A 180 -14.15 2.76 -9.24
CA GLU A 180 -14.02 3.58 -8.01
C GLU A 180 -12.93 3.06 -7.07
N VAL A 181 -12.80 1.74 -6.89
CA VAL A 181 -11.71 1.14 -6.10
C VAL A 181 -10.35 1.40 -6.74
N GLU A 182 -10.22 1.24 -8.07
CA GLU A 182 -8.96 1.51 -8.79
C GLU A 182 -8.57 3.00 -8.72
N ALA A 183 -9.54 3.91 -8.85
CA ALA A 183 -9.31 5.34 -8.74
C ALA A 183 -8.88 5.78 -7.33
N GLU A 184 -9.51 5.24 -6.28
CA GLU A 184 -9.18 5.55 -4.89
C GLU A 184 -7.78 5.03 -4.51
N VAL A 185 -7.42 3.82 -4.95
CA VAL A 185 -6.05 3.27 -4.76
C VAL A 185 -5.01 4.06 -5.55
N GLY A 186 -5.28 4.40 -6.82
CA GLY A 186 -4.35 5.17 -7.64
C GLY A 186 -4.10 6.58 -7.12
N HIS A 187 -5.15 7.26 -6.61
CA HIS A 187 -5.01 8.55 -5.93
C HIS A 187 -4.13 8.45 -4.68
N LEU A 188 -4.30 7.38 -3.90
CA LEU A 188 -3.49 7.13 -2.71
C LEU A 188 -2.01 6.95 -3.06
N GLU A 189 -1.69 6.15 -4.08
CA GLU A 189 -0.32 5.96 -4.57
C GLU A 189 0.32 7.27 -5.04
N GLU A 190 -0.41 8.12 -5.77
CA GLU A 190 0.08 9.42 -6.24
C GLU A 190 0.40 10.38 -5.08
N VAL A 191 -0.52 10.50 -4.12
CA VAL A 191 -0.36 11.40 -2.96
C VAL A 191 0.80 10.97 -2.06
N TYR A 192 0.98 9.66 -1.84
CA TYR A 192 2.11 9.15 -1.06
C TYR A 192 3.45 9.34 -1.77
N ALA A 193 3.52 9.06 -3.07
CA ALA A 193 4.74 9.25 -3.85
C ALA A 193 5.18 10.73 -3.88
N ALA A 194 4.23 11.67 -3.93
CA ALA A 194 4.50 13.10 -3.79
C ALA A 194 5.07 13.44 -2.40
N ALA A 195 4.40 13.01 -1.32
CA ALA A 195 4.83 13.30 0.05
C ALA A 195 6.20 12.71 0.41
N ASP A 196 6.51 11.48 -0.04
CA ASP A 196 7.83 10.88 0.11
C ASP A 196 8.91 11.66 -0.65
N SER A 197 8.58 12.20 -1.84
CA SER A 197 9.50 13.05 -2.61
C SER A 197 9.74 14.40 -1.92
N ASP A 198 8.68 15.06 -1.43
CA ASP A 198 8.78 16.36 -0.78
C ASP A 198 9.60 16.27 0.52
N VAL A 199 9.42 15.21 1.32
CA VAL A 199 10.26 14.94 2.51
C VAL A 199 11.71 14.65 2.11
N ALA A 200 11.96 13.88 1.04
CA ALA A 200 13.32 13.60 0.58
C ALA A 200 14.04 14.86 0.09
N ASP A 201 13.37 15.73 -0.66
CA ASP A 201 13.91 17.01 -1.13
C ASP A 201 14.13 17.99 0.04
N ALA A 202 13.25 18.03 1.04
CA ALA A 202 13.43 18.84 2.24
C ALA A 202 14.63 18.35 3.09
N ILE A 203 14.82 17.03 3.24
CA ILE A 203 16.01 16.45 3.89
C ILE A 203 17.28 16.81 3.11
N ALA A 204 17.26 16.75 1.78
CA ALA A 204 18.40 17.13 0.95
C ALA A 204 18.75 18.62 1.10
N ALA A 205 17.74 19.49 1.12
CA ALA A 205 17.91 20.93 1.33
C ALA A 205 18.45 21.26 2.73
N ALA A 206 17.95 20.62 3.78
CA ALA A 206 18.43 20.81 5.16
C ALA A 206 19.89 20.36 5.32
N ASN A 207 20.27 19.22 4.74
CA ASN A 207 21.65 18.73 4.74
C ASN A 207 22.60 19.66 3.97
N ALA A 208 22.15 20.21 2.83
CA ALA A 208 22.94 21.17 2.05
C ALA A 208 23.15 22.48 2.84
N ALA A 209 22.09 23.05 3.42
CA ALA A 209 22.19 24.29 4.20
C ALA A 209 23.04 24.14 5.48
N ASP A 210 23.02 22.96 6.12
CA ASP A 210 23.90 22.66 7.25
C ASP A 210 25.38 22.48 6.82
N ALA A 211 25.64 21.93 5.63
CA ALA A 211 26.98 21.88 5.06
C ALA A 211 27.52 23.28 4.71
N ASP A 212 26.69 24.13 4.08
CA ASP A 212 27.04 25.52 3.75
C ASP A 212 27.30 26.35 5.02
N TYR A 213 26.50 26.17 6.07
CA TYR A 213 26.72 26.83 7.37
C TYR A 213 28.05 26.42 8.02
N ARG A 214 28.41 25.13 7.98
CA ARG A 214 29.72 24.66 8.47
C ARG A 214 30.89 25.18 7.63
N ALA A 215 30.72 25.30 6.32
CA ALA A 215 31.73 25.88 5.44
C ALA A 215 31.94 27.37 5.77
N ALA A 216 30.86 28.16 5.89
CA ALA A 216 30.93 29.57 6.26
C ALA A 216 31.63 29.79 7.62
N LEU A 217 31.32 28.95 8.64
CA LEU A 217 32.02 29.00 9.93
C LEU A 217 33.54 28.74 9.78
N THR A 218 33.92 27.72 9.01
CA THR A 218 35.33 27.37 8.75
C THR A 218 36.08 28.50 8.04
N ASP A 219 35.41 29.18 7.11
CA ASP A 219 35.97 30.30 6.35
C ASP A 219 36.11 31.58 7.21
N ALA A 220 35.14 31.86 8.09
CA ALA A 220 35.23 32.94 9.07
C ALA A 220 36.35 32.71 10.09
N GLU A 221 36.50 31.49 10.62
CA GLU A 221 37.63 31.12 11.50
C GLU A 221 38.99 31.33 10.81
N ARG A 222 39.10 30.95 9.53
CA ARG A 222 40.31 31.17 8.72
C ARG A 222 40.59 32.67 8.53
N ALA A 223 39.59 33.47 8.18
CA ALA A 223 39.74 34.91 8.00
C ALA A 223 40.19 35.62 9.30
N GLN A 224 39.61 35.24 10.44
CA GLN A 224 40.03 35.72 11.76
C GLN A 224 41.47 35.32 12.10
N ALA A 225 41.88 34.09 11.80
CA ALA A 225 43.25 33.62 12.01
C ALA A 225 44.27 34.39 11.15
N GLU A 226 43.94 34.65 9.88
CA GLU A 226 44.75 35.47 8.96
C GLU A 226 44.86 36.93 9.43
N GLU A 227 43.78 37.54 9.90
CA GLU A 227 43.84 38.89 10.46
C GLU A 227 44.67 38.94 11.76
N ALA A 228 44.52 37.96 12.64
CA ALA A 228 45.34 37.85 13.84
C ALA A 228 46.83 37.62 13.50
N ALA A 229 47.16 36.93 12.41
CA ALA A 229 48.52 36.79 11.92
C ALA A 229 49.07 38.12 11.38
N ARG A 230 48.30 38.85 10.56
CA ARG A 230 48.65 40.19 10.06
C ARG A 230 48.90 41.18 11.19
N ARG A 231 48.02 41.25 12.20
CA ARG A 231 48.18 42.13 13.37
C ARG A 231 49.47 41.85 14.16
N ARG A 232 49.83 40.57 14.36
CA ARG A 232 51.10 40.17 15.02
C ARG A 232 52.32 40.57 14.19
N GLU A 233 52.24 40.47 12.86
CA GLU A 233 53.31 40.89 11.95
C GLU A 233 53.48 42.42 11.94
N GLU A 234 52.40 43.19 11.91
CA GLU A 234 52.43 44.65 12.05
C GLU A 234 53.00 45.11 13.38
N GLU A 235 52.65 44.44 14.48
CA GLU A 235 53.18 44.72 15.82
C GLU A 235 54.69 44.42 15.91
N ARG A 236 55.14 43.28 15.38
CA ARG A 236 56.56 42.95 15.27
C ARG A 236 57.32 44.02 14.47
N ASN A 237 56.82 44.36 13.27
CA ASN A 237 57.43 45.35 12.39
C ASN A 237 57.42 46.77 13.01
N ARG A 238 56.45 47.09 13.88
CA ARG A 238 56.41 48.35 14.65
C ARG A 238 57.52 48.38 15.70
N ASN A 239 57.66 47.30 16.47
CA ASN A 239 58.69 47.16 17.51
C ASN A 239 60.12 47.17 16.91
N ASP A 240 60.30 46.59 15.72
CA ASP A 240 61.59 46.59 15.00
C ASP A 240 61.99 47.99 14.47
N ASN A 241 61.05 48.93 14.34
CA ASN A 241 61.27 50.26 13.77
C ASN A 241 61.43 51.36 14.85
N GLU A 242 61.34 51.02 16.13
CA GLU A 242 61.55 51.93 17.26
C GLU A 242 62.98 51.74 17.83
N ALA A 243 63.93 52.54 17.34
CA ALA A 243 65.31 52.49 17.85
C ALA A 243 65.38 52.99 19.32
N PRO A 244 66.11 52.31 20.21
CA PRO A 244 66.05 52.58 21.64
C PRO A 244 66.77 53.88 22.03
N PRO A 245 66.28 54.64 23.03
CA PRO A 245 67.11 55.61 23.73
C PRO A 245 68.23 54.89 24.49
N THR A 246 69.47 55.35 24.34
CA THR A 246 70.66 54.71 24.88
C THR A 246 70.78 54.81 26.41
N THR A 247 70.42 53.76 27.15
CA THR A 247 70.94 53.50 28.52
C THR A 247 70.98 52.00 28.86
N THR A 248 72.17 51.49 29.13
CA THR A 248 72.46 50.24 29.89
C THR A 248 72.65 50.64 31.38
N PRO A 249 72.43 49.80 32.41
CA PRO A 249 72.36 48.34 32.38
C PRO A 249 71.22 47.63 33.16
N GLU A 250 70.99 46.37 32.78
CA GLU A 250 70.82 45.19 33.66
C GLU A 250 69.91 45.28 34.90
N GLU A 251 68.66 44.80 34.79
CA GLU A 251 67.92 44.18 35.90
C GLU A 251 66.89 43.16 35.35
N GLU A 252 66.78 41.97 35.95
CA GLU A 252 65.81 40.93 35.55
C GLU A 252 64.38 41.27 36.01
N PRO A 253 63.35 41.07 35.15
CA PRO A 253 62.00 40.77 35.61
C PRO A 253 61.76 39.24 35.63
N PRO A 254 60.92 38.72 36.54
CA PRO A 254 60.84 37.30 36.82
C PRO A 254 60.10 36.49 35.74
N SER A 255 60.43 35.20 35.66
CA SER A 255 59.58 34.20 35.02
C SER A 255 58.27 34.06 35.81
N THR A 256 57.18 34.60 35.27
CA THR A 256 55.82 34.25 35.70
C THR A 256 55.16 33.41 34.61
N GLU A 257 54.81 32.18 34.98
CA GLU A 257 53.95 31.32 34.16
C GLU A 257 52.62 32.04 33.87
N PRO A 258 52.04 31.91 32.67
CA PRO A 258 50.69 32.39 32.43
C PRO A 258 49.71 31.59 33.30
N PRO A 259 48.69 32.23 33.92
CA PRO A 259 47.68 31.48 34.65
C PRO A 259 46.91 30.60 33.68
N THR A 260 46.85 29.30 33.97
CA THR A 260 45.91 28.38 33.32
C THR A 260 44.50 28.71 33.80
N THR A 261 43.85 29.70 33.19
CA THR A 261 42.40 29.86 33.29
C THR A 261 41.73 28.82 32.40
N GLU A 262 41.25 27.74 33.01
CA GLU A 262 40.17 26.95 32.41
C GLU A 262 39.00 27.89 32.08
N PRO A 263 38.33 27.72 30.92
CA PRO A 263 37.09 28.44 30.66
C PRO A 263 36.06 28.04 31.72
N PRO A 264 35.24 28.99 32.24
CA PRO A 264 34.19 28.64 33.16
C PRO A 264 33.19 27.71 32.45
N GLY A 265 32.98 26.52 33.02
CA GLY A 265 31.91 25.63 32.60
C GLY A 265 30.55 26.24 32.90
N THR A 266 30.00 27.02 31.97
CA THR A 266 28.58 27.33 31.95
C THR A 266 27.83 26.08 31.52
N GLU A 267 27.40 25.28 32.49
CA GLU A 267 26.24 24.41 32.30
C GLU A 267 25.07 25.28 31.81
N PRO A 268 24.33 24.87 30.76
CA PRO A 268 23.12 25.56 30.38
C PRO A 268 22.11 25.46 31.54
N PRO A 269 21.35 26.52 31.84
CA PRO A 269 20.32 26.44 32.87
C PRO A 269 19.28 25.39 32.44
N GLY A 270 19.13 24.35 33.24
CA GLY A 270 18.07 23.36 33.08
C GLY A 270 16.71 24.01 33.32
N THR A 271 16.10 24.54 32.26
CA THR A 271 14.68 24.89 32.26
C THR A 271 13.86 23.61 32.16
N GLU A 272 13.39 23.11 33.30
CA GLU A 272 12.26 22.18 33.31
C GLU A 272 11.10 22.84 32.53
N PRO A 273 10.45 22.13 31.59
CA PRO A 273 9.26 22.65 30.95
C PRO A 273 8.15 22.81 32.00
N PRO A 274 7.40 23.93 32.01
CA PRO A 274 6.28 24.07 32.91
C PRO A 274 5.23 23.00 32.60
N GLY A 275 5.00 22.10 33.56
CA GLY A 275 3.94 21.11 33.47
C GLY A 275 2.56 21.77 33.50
N THR A 276 2.01 22.08 32.32
CA THR A 276 0.59 22.40 32.18
C THR A 276 -0.21 21.10 32.13
N GLU A 277 -0.79 20.72 33.27
CA GLU A 277 -1.87 19.73 33.30
C GLU A 277 -3.01 20.23 32.40
N PRO A 278 -3.51 19.43 31.44
CA PRO A 278 -4.72 19.78 30.70
C PRO A 278 -5.93 19.73 31.66
N PRO A 279 -6.86 20.69 31.58
CA PRO A 279 -8.05 20.66 32.42
C PRO A 279 -8.91 19.44 32.06
N GLY A 280 -9.13 18.56 33.03
CA GLY A 280 -10.05 17.44 32.89
C GLY A 280 -11.49 17.93 32.71
N THR A 281 -12.04 17.75 31.52
CA THR A 281 -13.49 17.80 31.29
C THR A 281 -13.99 16.42 30.88
N GLU A 282 -14.64 15.73 31.83
CA GLU A 282 -15.36 14.49 31.56
C GLU A 282 -16.54 14.76 30.61
N PRO A 283 -16.65 14.10 29.44
CA PRO A 283 -17.89 14.05 28.70
C PRO A 283 -18.91 13.16 29.45
N PRO A 284 -20.21 13.47 29.42
CA PRO A 284 -21.21 12.71 30.16
C PRO A 284 -21.34 11.28 29.61
N GLY A 285 -21.23 10.31 30.52
CA GLY A 285 -21.36 8.89 30.19
C GLY A 285 -22.74 8.56 29.60
N THR A 286 -22.74 7.85 28.48
CA THR A 286 -23.92 7.17 27.93
C THR A 286 -23.51 5.73 27.65
N GLU A 287 -23.96 4.78 28.46
CA GLU A 287 -23.62 3.36 28.31
C GLU A 287 -24.39 2.75 27.11
N PRO A 288 -23.72 2.21 26.07
CA PRO A 288 -24.34 1.27 25.15
C PRO A 288 -24.45 -0.12 25.82
N PRO A 289 -25.45 -0.94 25.46
CA PRO A 289 -25.70 -2.21 26.14
C PRO A 289 -24.59 -3.24 25.89
N THR A 290 -23.97 -3.71 26.96
CA THR A 290 -22.99 -4.80 26.94
C THR A 290 -23.67 -6.11 26.50
N THR A 291 -23.26 -6.64 25.35
CA THR A 291 -23.51 -8.04 24.98
C THR A 291 -22.14 -8.68 24.76
N GLU A 292 -21.74 -9.60 25.63
CA GLU A 292 -20.42 -10.22 25.59
C GLU A 292 -20.27 -11.13 24.36
N PRO A 293 -19.34 -10.88 23.42
CA PRO A 293 -18.89 -11.90 22.50
C PRO A 293 -18.00 -12.91 23.25
N PRO A 294 -17.97 -14.19 22.84
CA PRO A 294 -17.21 -15.21 23.57
C PRO A 294 -15.70 -14.97 23.48
N THR A 295 -15.08 -14.67 24.62
CA THR A 295 -13.62 -14.58 24.75
C THR A 295 -12.99 -15.94 24.49
N THR A 296 -12.33 -16.08 23.35
CA THR A 296 -11.37 -17.17 23.11
C THR A 296 -10.00 -16.53 23.08
N GLU A 297 -9.23 -16.69 24.16
CA GLU A 297 -7.90 -16.09 24.26
C GLU A 297 -6.98 -16.66 23.15
N PRO A 298 -6.31 -15.82 22.36
CA PRO A 298 -5.20 -16.30 21.54
C PRO A 298 -4.09 -16.79 22.47
N PRO A 299 -3.42 -17.92 22.17
CA PRO A 299 -2.38 -18.45 23.04
C PRO A 299 -1.21 -17.49 23.12
N THR A 300 -1.08 -16.79 24.24
CA THR A 300 0.11 -16.00 24.56
C THR A 300 1.26 -16.97 24.78
N THR A 301 2.07 -17.16 23.74
CA THR A 301 3.28 -17.98 23.81
C THR A 301 4.46 -17.03 23.92
N GLU A 302 5.06 -17.00 25.11
CA GLU A 302 6.32 -16.29 25.37
C GLU A 302 7.39 -16.76 24.35
N PRO A 303 8.16 -15.86 23.71
CA PRO A 303 9.15 -16.28 22.73
C PRO A 303 10.18 -17.20 23.40
N PRO A 304 10.47 -18.39 22.83
CA PRO A 304 11.43 -19.30 23.42
C PRO A 304 12.81 -18.63 23.47
N PRO A 305 13.62 -18.90 24.51
CA PRO A 305 14.95 -18.32 24.62
C PRO A 305 15.82 -18.71 23.42
N THR A 306 16.53 -17.74 22.86
CA THR A 306 17.44 -17.87 21.73
C THR A 306 18.35 -19.08 21.91
N THR A 307 18.03 -20.16 21.21
CA THR A 307 18.84 -21.37 21.14
C THR A 307 19.33 -21.47 19.71
N GLU A 308 20.56 -20.98 19.50
CA GLU A 308 21.28 -21.04 18.23
C GLU A 308 21.35 -22.50 17.73
N PRO A 309 20.74 -22.85 16.59
CA PRO A 309 20.87 -24.20 16.04
C PRO A 309 22.31 -24.43 15.56
N PRO A 310 22.87 -25.65 15.69
CA PRO A 310 24.21 -25.94 15.19
C PRO A 310 24.27 -25.74 13.68
N GLY A 311 25.39 -25.22 13.18
CA GLY A 311 25.65 -25.15 11.74
C GLY A 311 25.75 -26.54 11.12
N GLU A 312 24.68 -27.00 10.48
CA GLU A 312 24.71 -28.11 9.53
C GLU A 312 24.79 -27.55 8.10
N GLU A 313 25.55 -28.25 7.25
CA GLU A 313 25.82 -27.89 5.86
C GLU A 313 24.51 -27.98 5.04
N PRO A 314 24.16 -26.98 4.21
CA PRO A 314 22.84 -26.91 3.58
C PRO A 314 22.60 -28.10 2.64
N PRO A 315 21.41 -28.72 2.66
CA PRO A 315 21.09 -29.89 1.84
C PRO A 315 21.09 -29.55 0.33
N PRO A 316 21.37 -30.53 -0.55
CA PRO A 316 21.49 -30.29 -1.98
C PRO A 316 20.13 -29.92 -2.60
N GLY A 317 19.95 -28.64 -2.92
CA GLY A 317 18.76 -28.12 -3.58
C GLY A 317 18.43 -26.65 -3.27
N SER A 318 19.01 -26.08 -2.21
CA SER A 318 18.91 -24.65 -1.92
C SER A 318 20.11 -23.89 -2.52
N GLY A 319 19.87 -22.91 -3.40
CA GLY A 319 20.91 -22.01 -3.84
C GLY A 319 21.40 -21.09 -2.70
N PRO A 320 22.63 -20.56 -2.78
CA PRO A 320 23.15 -19.66 -1.74
C PRO A 320 22.33 -18.35 -1.59
N GLY A 321 21.46 -18.03 -2.55
CA GLY A 321 20.55 -16.87 -2.49
C GLY A 321 19.34 -17.05 -1.58
N VAL A 322 18.87 -18.28 -1.32
CA VAL A 322 17.68 -18.51 -0.46
C VAL A 322 18.01 -18.72 1.02
N GLU A 323 19.22 -19.18 1.34
CA GLU A 323 19.61 -19.52 2.72
C GLU A 323 19.58 -18.31 3.67
N GLN A 324 19.79 -17.09 3.16
CA GLN A 324 19.62 -15.85 3.94
C GLN A 324 18.18 -15.66 4.47
N TRP A 325 17.18 -16.23 3.79
CA TRP A 325 15.77 -16.14 4.16
C TRP A 325 15.31 -17.28 5.07
N ARG A 326 16.13 -18.31 5.31
CA ARG A 326 15.76 -19.51 6.10
C ARG A 326 15.20 -19.17 7.47
N SER A 327 15.78 -18.17 8.15
CA SER A 327 15.30 -17.71 9.47
C SER A 327 13.87 -17.18 9.39
N THR A 328 13.61 -16.23 8.48
CA THR A 328 12.28 -15.66 8.25
C THR A 328 11.28 -16.72 7.78
N VAL A 329 11.66 -17.59 6.84
CA VAL A 329 10.82 -18.72 6.40
C VAL A 329 10.45 -19.62 7.58
N SER A 330 11.38 -19.91 8.50
CA SER A 330 11.13 -20.73 9.69
C SER A 330 10.24 -20.04 10.74
N ALA A 331 10.08 -18.72 10.69
CA ALA A 331 9.15 -17.99 11.55
C ALA A 331 7.69 -18.07 11.05
N TYR A 332 7.49 -18.18 9.73
CA TYR A 332 6.15 -18.20 9.11
C TYR A 332 5.66 -19.60 8.70
N PHE A 333 6.56 -20.53 8.39
CA PHE A 333 6.22 -21.91 7.98
C PHE A 333 6.44 -22.92 9.10
N PRO A 334 5.58 -23.96 9.22
CA PRO A 334 5.88 -25.09 10.09
C PRO A 334 7.11 -25.85 9.55
N ALA A 335 7.88 -26.46 10.45
CA ALA A 335 9.20 -27.01 10.15
C ALA A 335 9.22 -27.98 8.95
N GLU A 336 8.17 -28.79 8.77
CA GLU A 336 8.03 -29.73 7.66
C GLU A 336 7.80 -29.07 6.28
N ARG A 337 7.56 -27.75 6.23
CA ARG A 337 7.38 -26.99 4.99
C ARG A 337 8.52 -26.02 4.67
N VAL A 338 9.42 -25.74 5.61
CA VAL A 338 10.54 -24.78 5.43
C VAL A 338 11.39 -25.12 4.22
N GLU A 339 11.82 -26.38 4.07
CA GLU A 339 12.62 -26.81 2.91
C GLU A 339 11.85 -26.70 1.58
N GLY A 340 10.53 -26.89 1.60
CA GLY A 340 9.69 -26.73 0.42
C GLY A 340 9.55 -25.28 0.01
N ALA A 341 9.34 -24.39 0.99
CA ALA A 341 9.28 -22.95 0.80
C ALA A 341 10.59 -22.41 0.18
N LEU A 342 11.75 -22.85 0.69
CA LEU A 342 13.05 -22.45 0.15
C LEU A 342 13.28 -22.95 -1.29
N ARG A 343 12.87 -24.18 -1.64
CA ARG A 343 12.97 -24.67 -3.03
C ARG A 343 12.04 -23.94 -4.00
N VAL A 344 10.84 -23.58 -3.58
CA VAL A 344 9.95 -22.74 -4.40
C VAL A 344 10.55 -21.35 -4.59
N MET A 345 11.06 -20.71 -3.53
CA MET A 345 11.77 -19.42 -3.61
C MET A 345 12.99 -19.47 -4.54
N ASP A 346 13.77 -20.55 -4.51
CA ASP A 346 14.97 -20.72 -5.36
C ASP A 346 14.58 -20.80 -6.84
N CYS A 347 13.50 -21.53 -7.13
CA CYS A 347 12.96 -21.71 -8.48
C CYS A 347 12.23 -20.45 -9.03
N GLU A 348 11.47 -19.73 -8.18
CA GLU A 348 10.70 -18.55 -8.60
C GLU A 348 11.60 -17.29 -8.72
N SER A 349 12.56 -17.08 -7.81
CA SER A 349 13.39 -15.85 -7.77
C SER A 349 14.89 -16.04 -7.48
N ASN A 350 15.38 -17.27 -7.23
CA ASN A 350 16.74 -17.52 -6.74
C ASN A 350 17.04 -16.73 -5.43
N GLY A 351 16.00 -16.43 -4.63
CA GLY A 351 16.09 -15.67 -3.38
C GLY A 351 16.25 -14.16 -3.54
N ASP A 352 16.06 -13.60 -4.74
CA ASP A 352 16.05 -12.16 -5.00
C ASP A 352 14.68 -11.55 -4.65
N SER A 353 14.63 -10.71 -3.61
CA SER A 353 13.40 -10.03 -3.21
C SER A 353 13.00 -8.90 -4.14
N SER A 354 13.87 -8.47 -5.05
CA SER A 354 13.60 -7.45 -6.09
C SER A 354 13.22 -8.05 -7.45
N ALA A 355 13.17 -9.38 -7.57
CA ALA A 355 12.87 -10.09 -8.81
C ALA A 355 11.52 -9.65 -9.40
N TYR A 356 11.53 -9.26 -10.68
CA TYR A 356 10.36 -8.76 -11.40
C TYR A 356 10.25 -9.37 -12.80
N ASN A 357 9.06 -9.89 -13.13
CA ASN A 357 8.74 -10.44 -14.44
C ASN A 357 7.93 -9.43 -15.29
N PRO A 358 8.52 -8.84 -16.35
CA PRO A 358 7.85 -7.81 -17.15
C PRO A 358 6.70 -8.33 -18.02
N TYR A 359 6.51 -9.65 -18.13
CA TYR A 359 5.43 -10.24 -18.94
C TYR A 359 4.15 -10.52 -18.14
N SER A 360 4.28 -10.78 -16.83
CA SER A 360 3.16 -11.14 -15.94
C SER A 360 2.97 -10.18 -14.77
N GLY A 361 3.90 -9.25 -14.55
CA GLY A 361 3.96 -8.43 -13.33
C GLY A 361 4.35 -9.21 -12.07
N ALA A 362 4.72 -10.50 -12.22
CA ALA A 362 5.07 -11.35 -11.10
C ALA A 362 6.30 -10.80 -10.36
N SER A 363 6.22 -10.71 -9.03
CA SER A 363 7.16 -9.90 -8.24
C SER A 363 7.58 -10.56 -6.92
N GLY A 364 8.81 -10.25 -6.49
CA GLY A 364 9.38 -10.66 -5.21
C GLY A 364 9.75 -12.15 -5.11
N LEU A 365 10.04 -12.58 -3.88
CA LEU A 365 10.65 -13.89 -3.56
C LEU A 365 9.87 -15.10 -4.10
N TYR A 366 8.54 -15.02 -4.09
CA TYR A 366 7.63 -16.06 -4.54
C TYR A 366 6.86 -15.71 -5.83
N GLN A 367 7.33 -14.69 -6.57
CA GLN A 367 6.78 -14.26 -7.87
C GLN A 367 5.25 -14.10 -7.86
N PHE A 368 4.73 -13.35 -6.90
CA PHE A 368 3.31 -13.03 -6.83
C PHE A 368 2.89 -12.15 -8.00
N ILE A 369 1.86 -12.58 -8.75
CA ILE A 369 1.16 -11.71 -9.71
C ILE A 369 0.37 -10.61 -8.97
N PRO A 370 0.22 -9.39 -9.53
CA PRO A 370 -0.30 -8.24 -8.79
C PRO A 370 -1.69 -8.45 -8.16
N SER A 371 -2.61 -9.11 -8.87
CA SER A 371 -3.97 -9.39 -8.37
C SER A 371 -4.01 -10.39 -7.20
N THR A 372 -3.13 -11.41 -7.24
CA THR A 372 -2.97 -12.34 -6.11
C THR A 372 -2.25 -11.65 -4.95
N TRP A 373 -1.26 -10.78 -5.21
CA TRP A 373 -0.62 -10.01 -4.15
C TRP A 373 -1.63 -9.14 -3.39
N ALA A 374 -2.36 -8.27 -4.09
CA ALA A 374 -3.29 -7.31 -3.49
C ALA A 374 -4.34 -7.96 -2.57
N SER A 375 -4.82 -9.14 -2.96
CA SER A 375 -5.81 -9.91 -2.20
C SER A 375 -5.19 -10.77 -1.09
N ALA A 376 -4.07 -11.45 -1.33
CA ALA A 376 -3.46 -12.36 -0.36
C ALA A 376 -2.68 -11.64 0.73
N SER A 377 -1.94 -10.56 0.42
CA SER A 377 -1.12 -9.84 1.41
C SER A 377 -2.00 -9.23 2.50
N SER A 378 -3.09 -8.58 2.11
CA SER A 378 -4.10 -8.03 3.02
C SER A 378 -4.68 -9.09 3.97
N GLN A 379 -5.05 -10.26 3.46
CA GLN A 379 -5.57 -11.38 4.27
C GLN A 379 -4.49 -12.04 5.15
N ALA A 380 -3.22 -11.95 4.75
CA ALA A 380 -2.07 -12.43 5.50
C ALA A 380 -1.60 -11.47 6.60
N GLY A 381 -2.21 -10.28 6.72
CA GLY A 381 -1.80 -9.24 7.68
C GLY A 381 -0.73 -8.27 7.16
N PHE A 382 -0.41 -8.32 5.86
CA PHE A 382 0.58 -7.49 5.16
C PHE A 382 -0.05 -6.51 4.17
N GLY A 383 -1.29 -6.07 4.43
CA GLY A 383 -1.95 -5.04 3.60
C GLY A 383 -1.11 -3.76 3.56
N GLY A 384 -0.93 -3.20 2.36
CA GLY A 384 -0.06 -2.03 2.13
C GLY A 384 1.45 -2.34 2.08
N ALA A 385 1.88 -3.57 2.37
CA ALA A 385 3.30 -3.93 2.19
C ALA A 385 3.66 -4.09 0.71
N SER A 386 4.83 -3.57 0.34
CA SER A 386 5.40 -3.81 -1.00
C SER A 386 5.63 -5.29 -1.24
N VAL A 387 5.29 -5.78 -2.44
CA VAL A 387 5.59 -7.15 -2.88
C VAL A 387 7.08 -7.49 -2.86
N PHE A 388 7.95 -6.46 -2.90
CA PHE A 388 9.41 -6.61 -2.81
C PHE A 388 9.93 -6.64 -1.36
N ASN A 389 9.08 -6.42 -0.35
CA ASN A 389 9.43 -6.66 1.05
C ASN A 389 9.49 -8.18 1.29
N GLY A 390 10.70 -8.69 1.56
CA GLY A 390 10.91 -10.13 1.68
C GLY A 390 10.12 -10.81 2.79
N GLU A 391 9.95 -10.15 3.95
CA GLU A 391 9.18 -10.69 5.07
C GLU A 391 7.68 -10.77 4.73
N ALA A 392 7.12 -9.68 4.19
CA ALA A 392 5.72 -9.68 3.72
C ALA A 392 5.49 -10.72 2.62
N ASN A 393 6.44 -10.89 1.70
CA ASN A 393 6.34 -11.87 0.62
C ASN A 393 6.35 -13.32 1.18
N ILE A 394 7.25 -13.61 2.13
CA ILE A 394 7.31 -14.90 2.85
C ILE A 394 6.03 -15.17 3.65
N GLY A 395 5.58 -14.19 4.45
CA GLY A 395 4.39 -14.33 5.29
C GLY A 395 3.10 -14.51 4.48
N THR A 396 2.98 -13.80 3.35
CA THR A 396 1.86 -13.97 2.41
C THR A 396 1.87 -15.36 1.75
N THR A 397 3.03 -15.90 1.39
CA THR A 397 3.17 -17.29 0.92
C THR A 397 2.77 -18.30 2.00
N ALA A 398 3.18 -18.08 3.25
CA ALA A 398 2.79 -18.95 4.37
C ALA A 398 1.28 -18.94 4.63
N TRP A 399 0.63 -17.77 4.55
CA TRP A 399 -0.82 -17.65 4.62
C TRP A 399 -1.50 -18.39 3.46
N LEU A 400 -1.07 -18.13 2.22
CA LEU A 400 -1.72 -18.69 1.03
C LEU A 400 -1.56 -20.22 0.94
N THR A 401 -0.38 -20.76 1.29
CA THR A 401 -0.18 -22.22 1.37
C THR A 401 -1.08 -22.87 2.44
N ASN A 402 -1.29 -22.20 3.59
CA ASN A 402 -2.23 -22.65 4.61
C ASN A 402 -3.69 -22.54 4.15
N TYR A 403 -4.05 -21.49 3.40
CA TYR A 403 -5.39 -21.34 2.81
C TYR A 403 -5.71 -22.51 1.89
N TYR A 404 -4.85 -22.85 0.92
CA TYR A 404 -5.06 -24.00 0.03
C TYR A 404 -5.10 -25.34 0.78
N ALA A 405 -4.24 -25.53 1.79
CA ALA A 405 -4.28 -26.71 2.65
C ALA A 405 -5.62 -26.84 3.39
N SER A 406 -6.20 -25.74 3.88
CA SER A 406 -7.50 -25.72 4.56
C SER A 406 -8.67 -26.15 3.66
N GLN A 407 -8.56 -25.89 2.35
CA GLN A 407 -9.52 -26.32 1.34
C GLN A 407 -9.31 -27.78 0.89
N GLY A 408 -8.39 -28.53 1.52
CA GLY A 408 -8.05 -29.90 1.13
C GLY A 408 -7.28 -30.01 -0.18
N GLN A 409 -6.69 -28.91 -0.67
CA GLN A 409 -5.89 -28.86 -1.89
C GLN A 409 -4.39 -28.99 -1.56
N ASP A 410 -3.56 -29.19 -2.59
CA ASP A 410 -2.11 -29.13 -2.43
C ASP A 410 -1.71 -27.71 -1.98
N PRO A 411 -0.94 -27.52 -0.89
CA PRO A 411 -0.57 -26.19 -0.39
C PRO A 411 0.14 -25.33 -1.44
N TRP A 412 0.87 -25.96 -2.37
CA TRP A 412 1.66 -25.29 -3.39
C TRP A 412 0.89 -25.09 -4.69
N THR A 413 -0.42 -25.37 -4.74
CA THR A 413 -1.29 -25.20 -5.92
C THR A 413 -1.05 -23.88 -6.68
N PRO A 414 -0.91 -22.70 -6.04
CA PRO A 414 -0.69 -21.42 -6.74
C PRO A 414 0.60 -21.30 -7.55
N TRP A 415 1.67 -21.98 -7.14
CA TRP A 415 3.00 -21.81 -7.73
C TRP A 415 3.23 -22.72 -8.93
N SER A 416 4.01 -22.25 -9.91
CA SER A 416 4.44 -23.10 -11.01
C SER A 416 5.62 -23.97 -10.59
N CYS A 417 6.53 -23.39 -9.80
CA CYS A 417 7.54 -24.15 -9.07
C CYS A 417 6.89 -24.98 -7.96
N LYS A 418 7.39 -26.20 -7.75
CA LYS A 418 6.95 -27.13 -6.70
C LYS A 418 8.15 -27.53 -5.83
N PRO A 419 7.93 -27.83 -4.54
CA PRO A 419 8.96 -28.36 -3.65
C PRO A 419 9.33 -29.81 -3.97
#